data_AF-A0A2A2B395-F1
#
_entry.id   AF-A0A2A2B395-F1
#
_cell.length_a   1.000
_cell.length_b   1.000
_cell.length_c   1.000
_cell.angle_alpha   90.00
_cell.angle_beta   90.00
_cell.angle_gamma   90.00
#
_symmetry.space_group_name_H-M   'P 1'
#
loop_
_entity.id
_entity.type
_entity.pdbx_description
1 polymer ?
#
loop_
_entity_poly.entity_id
_entity_poly.type
_entity_poly.pdbx_seq_one_letter_code
_entity_poly.pdbx_strand_id
1 'polypeptide(L)'
;MEKTWASGALELLKHADSHIELNTAFDSRMAFISIDNSVETSIRVFMSLPEKISGIKFQRKEVEEAGNSFPKMVELVFHRAQSKLSGLNDSDIEHYHRIRNQLYHNGTGLGVDRRYPVAYRQIAAVLLDNLFGIKAVSREAEATLENLILLFNEVETLVREIFNYSNIDTDHTFKWEMAMRAGVLEITDINQLTELRIIRNTQVHSKAENIDRERIKLGVQIAEDLIQKLKS
;
A
#
# COMPACT_ATOMS: atom_id res chain seq x y z
N MET A 1 8.96 -15.25 -19.07
CA MET A 1 8.98 -14.26 -17.98
C MET A 1 9.33 -12.92 -18.59
N GLU A 2 8.46 -11.92 -18.47
CA GLU A 2 8.78 -10.58 -18.96
C GLU A 2 10.03 -10.06 -18.23
N LYS A 3 11.04 -9.61 -18.98
CA LYS A 3 12.26 -9.01 -18.42
C LYS A 3 11.96 -7.58 -18.00
N THR A 4 11.25 -7.42 -16.89
CA THR A 4 11.06 -6.13 -16.22
C THR A 4 12.02 -6.01 -15.04
N TRP A 5 12.32 -4.78 -14.63
CA TRP A 5 13.11 -4.49 -13.44
C TRP A 5 12.50 -5.09 -12.16
N ALA A 6 11.18 -5.31 -12.16
CA ALA A 6 10.44 -5.90 -11.05
C ALA A 6 10.37 -7.44 -11.06
N SER A 7 11.01 -8.11 -12.03
CA SER A 7 10.87 -9.57 -12.20
C SER A 7 11.14 -10.37 -10.93
N GLY A 8 12.19 -10.05 -10.17
CA GLY A 8 12.49 -10.72 -8.89
C GLY A 8 11.43 -10.47 -7.81
N ALA A 9 10.92 -9.24 -7.71
CA ALA A 9 9.86 -8.91 -6.76
C ALA A 9 8.52 -9.60 -7.13
N LEU A 10 8.21 -9.68 -8.42
CA LEU A 10 7.04 -10.40 -8.92
C LEU A 10 7.12 -11.91 -8.68
N GLU A 11 8.29 -12.50 -8.84
CA GLU A 11 8.52 -13.91 -8.54
C GLU A 11 8.26 -14.20 -7.06
N LEU A 12 8.81 -13.37 -6.17
CA LEU A 12 8.57 -13.46 -4.72
C LEU A 12 7.08 -13.32 -4.37
N LEU A 13 6.38 -12.36 -4.99
CA LEU A 13 4.95 -12.16 -4.72
C LEU A 13 4.09 -13.34 -5.21
N LYS A 14 4.41 -13.91 -6.38
CA LYS A 14 3.75 -15.12 -6.89
C LYS A 14 4.02 -16.33 -6.00
N HIS A 15 5.23 -16.46 -5.50
CA HIS A 15 5.56 -17.52 -4.55
C HIS A 15 4.77 -17.35 -3.24
N ALA A 16 4.60 -16.11 -2.77
CA ALA A 16 3.72 -15.84 -1.63
C ALA A 16 2.26 -16.25 -1.89
N ASP A 17 1.72 -15.96 -3.07
CA ASP A 17 0.36 -16.34 -3.46
C ASP A 17 0.16 -17.87 -3.35
N SER A 18 1.15 -18.67 -3.77
CA SER A 18 1.09 -20.14 -3.64
C SER A 18 1.01 -20.63 -2.19
N HIS A 19 1.65 -19.92 -1.26
CA HIS A 19 1.55 -20.23 0.18
C HIS A 19 0.22 -19.75 0.78
N ILE A 20 -0.30 -18.58 0.35
CA ILE A 20 -1.61 -18.09 0.79
C ILE A 20 -2.73 -19.10 0.46
N GLU A 21 -2.61 -19.83 -0.64
CA GLU A 21 -3.55 -20.86 -1.06
C GLU A 21 -3.54 -22.09 -0.14
N LEU A 22 -2.36 -22.50 0.34
CA LEU A 22 -2.20 -23.69 1.20
C LEU A 22 -2.76 -23.50 2.61
N ASN A 23 -2.84 -22.25 3.08
CA ASN A 23 -3.59 -21.86 4.29
C ASN A 23 -3.20 -22.62 5.58
N THR A 24 -1.93 -23.02 5.72
CA THR A 24 -1.41 -23.55 6.98
C THR A 24 -0.70 -22.44 7.77
N ALA A 25 -0.50 -22.61 9.08
CA ALA A 25 0.28 -21.66 9.87
C ALA A 25 1.74 -21.51 9.37
N PHE A 26 2.31 -22.57 8.80
CA PHE A 26 3.62 -22.53 8.17
C PHE A 26 3.57 -21.70 6.88
N ASP A 27 2.59 -21.96 6.02
CA ASP A 27 2.44 -21.27 4.75
C ASP A 27 2.09 -19.78 4.95
N SER A 28 1.26 -19.42 5.93
CA SER A 28 1.02 -18.02 6.28
C SER A 28 2.32 -17.29 6.63
N ARG A 29 3.27 -17.95 7.31
CA ARG A 29 4.60 -17.38 7.56
C ARG A 29 5.42 -17.27 6.28
N MET A 30 5.48 -18.32 5.47
CA MET A 30 6.24 -18.30 4.21
C MET A 30 5.72 -17.26 3.22
N ALA A 31 4.40 -17.10 3.14
CA ALA A 31 3.75 -16.03 2.39
C ALA A 31 4.23 -14.67 2.89
N PHE A 32 4.15 -14.43 4.19
CA PHE A 32 4.51 -13.15 4.79
C PHE A 32 5.97 -12.75 4.52
N ILE A 33 6.88 -13.73 4.58
CA ILE A 33 8.31 -13.54 4.31
C ILE A 33 8.54 -13.24 2.84
N SER A 34 7.90 -13.99 1.95
CA SER A 34 7.99 -13.78 0.51
C SER A 34 7.43 -12.41 0.10
N ILE A 35 6.34 -11.95 0.73
CA ILE A 35 5.78 -10.61 0.52
C ILE A 35 6.76 -9.54 1.00
N ASP A 36 7.29 -9.65 2.21
CA ASP A 36 8.22 -8.66 2.76
C ASP A 36 9.48 -8.53 1.90
N ASN A 37 10.02 -9.67 1.45
CA ASN A 37 11.15 -9.69 0.52
C ASN A 37 10.80 -9.08 -0.84
N SER A 38 9.57 -9.28 -1.32
CA SER A 38 9.08 -8.64 -2.56
C SER A 38 9.04 -7.11 -2.41
N VAL A 39 8.52 -6.62 -1.29
CA VAL A 39 8.49 -5.18 -0.95
C VAL A 39 9.90 -4.61 -0.85
N GLU A 40 10.79 -5.25 -0.09
CA GLU A 40 12.17 -4.82 0.05
C GLU A 40 12.90 -4.80 -1.30
N THR A 41 12.76 -5.85 -2.09
CA THR A 41 13.37 -5.95 -3.43
C THR A 41 12.84 -4.85 -4.35
N SER A 42 11.53 -4.59 -4.32
CA SER A 42 10.90 -3.52 -5.11
C SER A 42 11.50 -2.15 -4.80
N ILE A 43 11.55 -1.80 -3.51
CA ILE A 43 12.10 -0.52 -3.04
C ILE A 43 13.59 -0.40 -3.42
N ARG A 44 14.37 -1.45 -3.15
CA ARG A 44 15.81 -1.48 -3.44
C ARG A 44 16.12 -1.33 -4.93
N VAL A 45 15.38 -2.04 -5.78
CA VAL A 45 15.53 -1.92 -7.24
C VAL A 45 15.14 -0.52 -7.69
N PHE A 46 14.00 0.00 -7.24
CA PHE A 46 13.51 1.32 -7.65
C PHE A 46 14.51 2.44 -7.32
N MET A 47 15.07 2.45 -6.11
CA MET A 47 16.12 3.42 -5.71
C MET A 47 17.38 3.32 -6.57
N SER A 48 17.67 2.15 -7.12
CA SER A 48 18.85 1.88 -7.95
C SER A 48 18.61 2.19 -9.43
N LEU A 49 17.37 2.49 -9.84
CA LEU A 49 17.07 2.80 -11.24
C LEU A 49 17.63 4.17 -11.65
N PRO A 50 18.10 4.30 -12.89
CA PRO A 50 18.41 5.60 -13.48
C PRO A 50 17.20 6.54 -13.46
N GLU A 51 17.42 7.84 -13.21
CA GLU A 51 16.39 8.89 -13.19
C GLU A 51 15.49 8.89 -14.44
N LYS A 52 16.07 8.61 -15.62
CA LYS A 52 15.32 8.49 -16.88
C LYS A 52 14.28 7.35 -16.90
N ILE A 53 14.38 6.37 -16.00
CA ILE A 53 13.44 5.24 -15.87
C ILE A 53 12.53 5.49 -14.66
N SER A 54 13.10 5.80 -13.49
CA SER A 54 12.32 5.98 -12.26
C SER A 54 11.52 7.29 -12.25
N GLY A 55 11.96 8.31 -13.00
CA GLY A 55 11.49 9.69 -12.90
C GLY A 55 11.96 10.42 -11.64
N ILE A 56 12.79 9.78 -10.80
CA ILE A 56 13.24 10.29 -9.50
C ILE A 56 14.76 10.14 -9.39
N LYS A 57 15.44 11.21 -8.99
CA LYS A 57 16.88 11.20 -8.77
C LYS A 57 17.22 10.85 -7.33
N PHE A 58 17.76 9.66 -7.12
CA PHE A 58 18.37 9.25 -5.85
C PHE A 58 19.88 9.54 -5.88
N GLN A 59 20.42 10.12 -4.81
CA GLN A 59 21.88 10.24 -4.70
C GLN A 59 22.47 8.88 -4.30
N ARG A 60 23.53 8.47 -4.98
CA ARG A 60 24.18 7.17 -4.72
C ARG A 60 24.53 6.95 -3.25
N LYS A 61 25.04 7.99 -2.59
CA LYS A 61 25.39 7.96 -1.17
C LYS A 61 24.17 7.70 -0.28
N GLU A 62 23.04 8.33 -0.55
CA GLU A 62 21.79 8.13 0.21
C GLU A 62 21.27 6.69 0.04
N VAL A 63 21.35 6.14 -1.18
CA VAL A 63 20.94 4.75 -1.47
C VAL A 63 21.84 3.75 -0.74
N GLU A 64 23.16 3.97 -0.74
CA GLU A 64 24.13 3.13 -0.03
C GLU A 64 23.92 3.18 1.49
N GLU A 65 23.68 4.37 2.05
CA GLU A 65 23.43 4.56 3.49
C GLU A 65 22.10 3.95 3.93
N ALA A 66 21.03 4.16 3.16
CA ALA A 66 19.71 3.58 3.43
C ALA A 66 19.68 2.07 3.20
N GLY A 67 20.45 1.56 2.23
CA GLY A 67 20.41 0.16 1.76
C GLY A 67 20.71 -0.90 2.84
N ASN A 68 21.28 -0.51 3.98
CA ASN A 68 21.56 -1.38 5.12
C ASN A 68 20.41 -1.47 6.13
N SER A 69 19.31 -0.76 5.92
CA SER A 69 18.19 -0.69 6.85
C SER A 69 16.87 -0.55 6.10
N PHE A 70 15.99 -1.55 6.21
CA PHE A 70 14.68 -1.51 5.55
C PHE A 70 13.85 -0.26 5.91
N PRO A 71 13.71 0.15 7.20
CA PRO A 71 13.05 1.41 7.55
C PRO A 71 13.63 2.63 6.83
N LYS A 72 14.97 2.76 6.76
CA LYS A 72 15.60 3.87 6.03
C LYS A 72 15.32 3.86 4.53
N MET A 73 15.22 2.67 3.93
CA MET A 73 14.86 2.55 2.52
C MET A 73 13.40 2.99 2.27
N VAL A 74 12.48 2.59 3.16
CA VAL A 74 11.08 3.02 3.11
C VAL A 74 10.99 4.53 3.25
N GLU A 75 11.61 5.10 4.29
CA GLU A 75 11.67 6.55 4.54
C GLU A 75 12.20 7.31 3.32
N LEU A 76 13.33 6.88 2.76
CA LEU A 76 13.95 7.54 1.60
C LEU A 76 13.03 7.52 0.37
N VAL A 77 12.37 6.39 0.09
CA VAL A 77 11.46 6.27 -1.06
C VAL A 77 10.19 7.09 -0.85
N PHE A 78 9.61 7.10 0.35
CA PHE A 78 8.44 7.94 0.64
C PHE A 78 8.77 9.43 0.59
N HIS A 79 9.94 9.84 1.08
CA HIS A 79 10.38 11.22 1.02
C HIS A 79 10.67 11.69 -0.41
N ARG A 80 11.26 10.84 -1.27
CA ARG A 80 11.69 11.24 -2.62
C ARG A 80 10.66 10.96 -3.72
N ALA A 81 9.78 9.99 -3.52
CA ALA A 81 8.86 9.49 -4.54
C ALA A 81 7.39 9.45 -4.06
N GLN A 82 7.00 10.33 -3.13
CA GLN A 82 5.62 10.45 -2.63
C GLN A 82 4.58 10.60 -3.76
N SER A 83 4.94 11.29 -4.84
CA SER A 83 4.12 11.46 -6.04
C SER A 83 3.86 10.15 -6.81
N LYS A 84 4.59 9.07 -6.52
CA LYS A 84 4.37 7.74 -7.08
C LYS A 84 3.66 6.79 -6.12
N LEU A 85 3.67 7.07 -4.82
CA LEU A 85 3.22 6.14 -3.79
C LEU A 85 1.77 6.39 -3.34
N SER A 86 0.90 6.82 -4.26
CA SER A 86 -0.51 7.10 -3.93
C SER A 86 -1.18 5.87 -3.31
N GLY A 87 -2.04 6.09 -2.31
CA GLY A 87 -2.71 5.02 -1.56
C GLY A 87 -1.84 4.32 -0.50
N LEU A 88 -0.52 4.41 -0.60
CA LEU A 88 0.38 3.75 0.36
C LEU A 88 0.75 4.67 1.53
N ASN A 89 1.01 4.05 2.68
CA ASN A 89 1.52 4.69 3.88
C ASN A 89 2.76 3.93 4.34
N ASP A 90 3.85 4.64 4.63
CA ASP A 90 5.11 4.06 5.10
C ASP A 90 4.91 3.32 6.42
N SER A 91 4.07 3.87 7.31
CA SER A 91 3.75 3.23 8.59
C SER A 91 3.10 1.85 8.44
N ASP A 92 2.36 1.61 7.35
CA ASP A 92 1.77 0.29 7.07
C ASP A 92 2.87 -0.70 6.72
N ILE A 93 3.75 -0.32 5.79
CA ILE A 93 4.87 -1.17 5.34
C ILE A 93 5.78 -1.50 6.53
N GLU A 94 6.11 -0.52 7.37
CA GLU A 94 6.90 -0.75 8.59
C GLU A 94 6.16 -1.61 9.62
N HIS A 95 4.84 -1.44 9.76
CA HIS A 95 4.03 -2.26 10.65
C HIS A 95 4.09 -3.74 10.23
N TYR A 96 3.82 -4.04 8.95
CA TYR A 96 3.91 -5.40 8.44
C TYR A 96 5.34 -5.96 8.52
N HIS A 97 6.37 -5.16 8.21
CA HIS A 97 7.75 -5.57 8.38
C HIS A 97 8.10 -5.95 9.83
N ARG A 98 7.59 -5.20 10.83
CA ARG A 98 7.77 -5.54 12.25
C ARG A 98 7.07 -6.84 12.63
N ILE A 99 5.85 -7.08 12.14
CA ILE A 99 5.16 -8.36 12.32
C ILE A 99 6.03 -9.49 11.76
N ARG A 100 6.60 -9.33 10.57
CA ARG A 100 7.49 -10.32 9.95
C ARG A 100 8.67 -10.65 10.85
N ASN A 101 9.35 -9.63 11.37
CA ASN A 101 10.50 -9.80 12.25
C ASN A 101 10.13 -10.54 13.55
N GLN A 102 8.97 -10.24 14.13
CA GLN A 102 8.49 -10.93 15.33
C GLN A 102 8.24 -12.42 15.09
N LEU A 103 7.73 -12.80 13.91
CA LEU A 103 7.50 -14.20 13.56
C LEU A 103 8.79 -15.01 13.44
N TYR A 104 9.89 -14.35 13.09
CA TYR A 104 11.22 -14.96 13.04
C TYR A 104 11.89 -15.05 14.41
N HIS A 105 11.82 -13.98 15.20
CA HIS A 105 12.65 -13.85 16.39
C HIS A 105 12.00 -14.41 17.67
N ASN A 106 10.68 -14.54 17.73
CA ASN A 106 10.02 -14.97 18.97
C ASN A 106 9.94 -16.50 19.15
N GLY A 107 10.41 -17.33 18.19
CA GLY A 107 10.58 -18.79 18.33
C GLY A 107 9.32 -19.62 18.67
N THR A 108 8.17 -18.98 18.91
CA THR A 108 6.97 -19.58 19.52
C THR A 108 6.08 -20.30 18.50
N GLY A 109 6.43 -20.27 17.22
CA GLY A 109 5.63 -20.93 16.19
C GLY A 109 4.20 -20.39 16.07
N LEU A 110 3.88 -19.24 16.67
CA LEU A 110 2.57 -18.61 16.61
C LEU A 110 2.19 -18.38 15.14
N GLY A 111 1.02 -18.90 14.76
CA GLY A 111 0.45 -18.67 13.45
C GLY A 111 0.13 -17.19 13.27
N VAL A 112 0.42 -16.66 12.09
CA VAL A 112 -0.06 -15.33 11.69
C VAL A 112 -1.53 -15.47 11.35
N ASP A 113 -2.35 -14.53 11.81
CA ASP A 113 -3.71 -14.40 11.29
C ASP A 113 -3.64 -14.26 9.77
N ARG A 114 -4.34 -15.14 9.03
CA ARG A 114 -4.32 -15.21 7.56
C ARG A 114 -4.60 -13.85 6.90
N ARG A 115 -5.35 -12.97 7.55
CA ARG A 115 -5.66 -11.63 7.04
C ARG A 115 -4.42 -10.76 6.87
N TYR A 116 -3.39 -10.95 7.69
CA TYR A 116 -2.17 -10.15 7.60
C TYR A 116 -1.37 -10.41 6.30
N PRO A 117 -1.01 -11.64 5.90
CA PRO A 117 -0.33 -11.87 4.63
C PRO A 117 -1.18 -11.44 3.44
N VAL A 118 -2.50 -11.64 3.46
CA VAL A 118 -3.35 -11.22 2.33
C VAL A 118 -3.39 -9.68 2.22
N ALA A 119 -3.53 -8.96 3.34
CA ALA A 119 -3.46 -7.51 3.36
C ALA A 119 -2.08 -6.97 2.95
N TYR A 120 -0.99 -7.57 3.45
CA TYR A 120 0.35 -7.12 3.09
C TYR A 120 0.67 -7.39 1.62
N ARG A 121 0.22 -8.53 1.09
CA ARG A 121 0.31 -8.87 -0.35
C ARG A 121 -0.33 -7.77 -1.20
N GLN A 122 -1.45 -7.20 -0.72
CA GLN A 122 -2.13 -6.13 -1.44
C GLN A 122 -1.34 -4.82 -1.44
N ILE A 123 -0.71 -4.47 -0.32
CA ILE A 123 0.22 -3.34 -0.24
C ILE A 123 1.39 -3.55 -1.21
N ALA A 124 1.97 -4.76 -1.25
CA ALA A 124 3.05 -5.11 -2.17
C ALA A 124 2.63 -5.01 -3.65
N ALA A 125 1.40 -5.44 -3.97
CA ALA A 125 0.83 -5.32 -5.31
C ALA A 125 0.71 -3.85 -5.75
N VAL A 126 0.17 -2.99 -4.88
CA VAL A 126 0.01 -1.55 -5.16
C VAL A 126 1.38 -0.87 -5.26
N LEU A 127 2.34 -1.26 -4.42
CA LEU A 127 3.71 -0.77 -4.50
C LEU A 127 4.37 -1.12 -5.84
N LEU A 128 4.20 -2.35 -6.33
CA LEU A 128 4.71 -2.76 -7.63
C LEU A 128 4.08 -1.97 -8.78
N ASP A 129 2.78 -1.70 -8.72
CA ASP A 129 2.10 -0.88 -9.72
C ASP A 129 2.60 0.56 -9.68
N ASN A 130 2.66 1.15 -8.49
CA ASN A 130 3.13 2.52 -8.26
C ASN A 130 4.58 2.75 -8.73
N LEU A 131 5.48 1.80 -8.44
CA LEU A 131 6.92 1.94 -8.75
C LEU A 131 7.26 1.55 -10.19
N PHE A 132 6.54 0.59 -10.78
CA PHE A 132 6.93 -0.03 -12.05
C PHE A 132 5.82 -0.08 -13.12
N GLY A 133 4.60 0.35 -12.81
CA GLY A 133 3.43 0.28 -13.69
C GLY A 133 2.93 -1.15 -13.93
N ILE A 134 3.13 -2.05 -12.97
CA ILE A 134 2.77 -3.46 -13.08
C ILE A 134 1.56 -3.76 -12.20
N LYS A 135 0.40 -3.96 -12.85
CA LYS A 135 -0.82 -4.41 -12.18
C LYS A 135 -0.71 -5.86 -11.74
N ALA A 136 -0.52 -6.09 -10.45
CA ALA A 136 -0.65 -7.42 -9.86
C ALA A 136 -2.14 -7.75 -9.67
N VAL A 137 -2.58 -8.94 -10.12
CA VAL A 137 -3.98 -9.38 -10.06
C VAL A 137 -4.52 -9.31 -8.62
N SER A 138 -5.65 -8.63 -8.41
CA SER A 138 -6.41 -8.58 -7.16
C SER A 138 -7.39 -9.77 -7.08
N ARG A 139 -7.72 -10.24 -5.86
CA ARG A 139 -8.80 -11.21 -5.61
C ARG A 139 -10.07 -10.46 -5.19
N GLU A 140 -11.24 -10.93 -5.65
CA GLU A 140 -12.55 -10.25 -5.52
C GLU A 140 -13.19 -10.29 -4.12
N ALA A 141 -13.82 -9.14 -3.78
CA ALA A 141 -15.14 -8.87 -3.19
C ALA A 141 -15.67 -9.69 -1.99
N GLU A 142 -15.01 -9.57 -0.84
CA GLU A 142 -15.72 -9.55 0.46
C GLU A 142 -15.40 -8.22 1.17
N ALA A 143 -16.25 -7.77 2.10
CA ALA A 143 -15.96 -6.61 2.94
C ALA A 143 -14.86 -6.94 3.97
N THR A 144 -13.64 -7.09 3.47
CA THR A 144 -12.46 -7.47 4.23
C THR A 144 -11.50 -6.29 4.34
N LEU A 145 -10.51 -6.39 5.23
CA LEU A 145 -9.49 -5.36 5.38
C LEU A 145 -8.72 -5.15 4.06
N GLU A 146 -8.53 -6.22 3.31
CA GLU A 146 -7.88 -6.21 2.01
C GLU A 146 -8.67 -5.44 0.97
N ASN A 147 -9.99 -5.68 0.89
CA ASN A 147 -10.87 -4.92 0.01
C ASN A 147 -10.93 -3.44 0.42
N LEU A 148 -10.95 -3.15 1.73
CA LEU A 148 -10.86 -1.78 2.23
C LEU A 148 -9.58 -1.07 1.77
N ILE A 149 -8.42 -1.74 1.86
CA ILE A 149 -7.14 -1.19 1.38
C ILE A 149 -7.18 -0.95 -0.13
N LEU A 150 -7.74 -1.89 -0.90
CA LEU A 150 -7.89 -1.77 -2.36
C LEU A 150 -8.72 -0.54 -2.75
N LEU A 151 -9.94 -0.46 -2.22
CA LEU A 151 -10.87 0.63 -2.54
C LEU A 151 -10.33 1.97 -2.04
N PHE A 152 -9.69 2.00 -0.87
CA PHE A 152 -9.00 3.21 -0.39
C PHE A 152 -7.94 3.71 -1.39
N ASN A 153 -7.12 2.82 -1.94
CA ASN A 153 -6.09 3.19 -2.90
C ASN A 153 -6.67 3.70 -4.21
N GLU A 154 -7.75 3.08 -4.67
CA GLU A 154 -8.49 3.55 -5.85
C GLU A 154 -9.07 4.95 -5.63
N VAL A 155 -9.71 5.18 -4.48
CA VAL A 155 -10.21 6.51 -4.09
C VAL A 155 -9.07 7.54 -4.08
N GLU A 156 -7.95 7.26 -3.43
CA GLU A 156 -6.81 8.20 -3.37
C GLU A 156 -6.21 8.48 -4.75
N THR A 157 -6.22 7.49 -5.65
CA THR A 157 -5.77 7.66 -7.04
C THR A 157 -6.71 8.59 -7.80
N LEU A 158 -8.02 8.37 -7.73
CA LEU A 158 -9.03 9.22 -8.37
C LEU A 158 -8.99 10.66 -7.85
N VAL A 159 -8.88 10.84 -6.53
CA VAL A 159 -8.74 12.17 -5.92
C VAL A 159 -7.50 12.89 -6.44
N ARG A 160 -6.37 12.19 -6.53
CA ARG A 160 -5.13 12.77 -7.08
C ARG A 160 -5.29 13.15 -8.55
N GLU A 161 -5.95 12.34 -9.36
CA GLU A 161 -6.24 12.67 -10.76
C GLU A 161 -7.08 13.94 -10.87
N ILE A 162 -8.18 14.03 -10.10
CA ILE A 162 -9.04 15.23 -10.05
C ILE A 162 -8.25 16.47 -9.64
N PHE A 163 -7.38 16.34 -8.63
CA PHE A 163 -6.55 17.46 -8.17
C PHE A 163 -5.58 17.91 -9.26
N ASN A 164 -4.94 16.97 -9.95
CA ASN A 164 -4.06 17.28 -11.08
C ASN A 164 -4.81 17.99 -12.22
N TYR A 165 -6.00 17.50 -12.60
CA TYR A 165 -6.83 18.15 -13.63
C TYR A 165 -7.28 19.56 -13.23
N SER A 166 -7.48 19.77 -11.93
CA SER A 166 -7.95 21.05 -11.37
C SER A 166 -6.80 21.98 -10.96
N ASN A 167 -5.55 21.59 -11.23
CA ASN A 167 -4.34 22.31 -10.84
C ASN A 167 -4.29 22.62 -9.31
N ILE A 168 -4.74 21.65 -8.50
CA ILE A 168 -4.70 21.68 -7.04
C ILE A 168 -3.50 20.88 -6.56
N ASP A 169 -2.65 21.52 -5.76
CA ASP A 169 -1.51 20.86 -5.14
C ASP A 169 -1.95 19.94 -3.99
N THR A 170 -1.62 18.64 -4.09
CA THR A 170 -1.97 17.62 -3.09
C THR A 170 -1.22 17.78 -1.77
N ASP A 171 -0.12 18.52 -1.75
CA ASP A 171 0.74 18.70 -0.58
C ASP A 171 0.43 20.01 0.16
N HIS A 172 -0.44 20.85 -0.40
CA HIS A 172 -0.84 22.11 0.18
C HIS A 172 -1.80 21.93 1.37
N THR A 173 -1.59 22.70 2.45
CA THR A 173 -2.39 22.62 3.68
C THR A 173 -3.89 22.85 3.44
N PHE A 174 -4.23 23.74 2.50
CA PHE A 174 -5.61 24.13 2.18
C PHE A 174 -6.19 23.43 0.93
N LYS A 175 -5.66 22.25 0.58
CA LYS A 175 -6.09 21.51 -0.62
C LYS A 175 -7.58 21.20 -0.65
N TRP A 176 -8.19 20.96 0.51
CA TRP A 176 -9.63 20.69 0.62
C TRP A 176 -10.46 21.94 0.33
N GLU A 177 -10.10 23.09 0.87
CA GLU A 177 -10.75 24.36 0.58
C GLU A 177 -10.58 24.75 -0.90
N MET A 178 -9.42 24.46 -1.48
CA MET A 178 -9.17 24.67 -2.90
C MET A 178 -10.06 23.75 -3.75
N ALA A 179 -10.20 22.47 -3.40
CA ALA A 179 -11.07 21.52 -4.09
C ALA A 179 -12.55 21.94 -4.02
N MET A 180 -13.01 22.44 -2.88
CA MET A 180 -14.37 22.98 -2.74
C MET A 180 -14.57 24.24 -3.60
N ARG A 181 -13.60 25.16 -3.60
CA ARG A 181 -13.66 26.38 -4.42
C ARG A 181 -13.64 26.09 -5.91
N ALA A 182 -12.92 25.05 -6.32
CA ALA A 182 -12.90 24.56 -7.70
C ALA A 182 -14.17 23.79 -8.08
N GLY A 183 -15.04 23.47 -7.11
CA GLY A 183 -16.28 22.74 -7.34
C GLY A 183 -16.07 21.26 -7.66
N VAL A 184 -14.89 20.71 -7.36
CA VAL A 184 -14.55 19.32 -7.70
C VAL A 184 -14.78 18.33 -6.57
N LEU A 185 -14.94 18.83 -5.34
CA LEU A 185 -15.37 18.05 -4.18
C LEU A 185 -16.33 18.88 -3.32
N GLU A 186 -17.35 18.21 -2.79
CA GLU A 186 -18.26 18.77 -1.81
C GLU A 186 -17.77 18.50 -0.38
N ILE A 187 -18.31 19.23 0.59
CA ILE A 187 -17.97 19.02 2.02
C ILE A 187 -18.30 17.60 2.48
N THR A 188 -19.34 16.98 1.91
CA THR A 188 -19.72 15.59 2.19
C THR A 188 -18.64 14.62 1.71
N ASP A 189 -18.02 14.88 0.56
CA ASP A 189 -16.96 14.04 -0.01
C ASP A 189 -15.72 14.11 0.88
N ILE A 190 -15.36 15.31 1.34
CA ILE A 190 -14.22 15.53 2.23
C ILE A 190 -14.42 14.81 3.56
N ASN A 191 -15.64 14.86 4.11
CA ASN A 191 -15.98 14.14 5.34
C ASN A 191 -15.88 12.62 5.15
N GLN A 192 -16.39 12.10 4.03
CA GLN A 192 -16.30 10.68 3.69
C GLN A 192 -14.85 10.22 3.46
N LEU A 193 -14.03 11.01 2.76
CA LEU A 193 -12.60 10.76 2.56
C LEU A 193 -11.85 10.72 3.90
N THR A 194 -12.19 11.63 4.81
CA THR A 194 -11.59 11.69 6.15
C THR A 194 -11.98 10.48 6.99
N GLU A 195 -13.28 10.14 7.03
CA GLU A 195 -13.78 8.97 7.77
C GLU A 195 -13.18 7.67 7.22
N LEU A 196 -13.13 7.52 5.88
CA LEU A 196 -12.50 6.38 5.23
C LEU A 196 -11.04 6.21 5.66
N ARG A 197 -10.27 7.31 5.68
CA ARG A 197 -8.87 7.31 6.13
C ARG A 197 -8.74 6.91 7.60
N ILE A 198 -9.62 7.41 8.47
CA ILE A 198 -9.64 7.06 9.90
C ILE A 198 -9.93 5.58 10.09
N ILE A 199 -10.98 5.06 9.42
CA ILE A 199 -11.36 3.65 9.47
C ILE A 199 -10.17 2.80 9.00
N ARG A 200 -9.65 3.07 7.81
CA ARG A 200 -8.53 2.33 7.22
C ARG A 200 -7.32 2.30 8.16
N ASN A 201 -6.86 3.45 8.66
CA ASN A 201 -5.69 3.51 9.54
C ASN A 201 -5.90 2.75 10.86
N THR A 202 -7.09 2.90 11.45
CA THR A 202 -7.42 2.18 12.70
C THR A 202 -7.40 0.67 12.48
N GLN A 203 -8.00 0.19 11.37
CA GLN A 203 -8.10 -1.24 11.11
C GLN A 203 -6.75 -1.86 10.69
N VAL A 204 -5.94 -1.16 9.87
CA VAL A 204 -4.61 -1.64 9.43
C VAL A 204 -3.64 -1.79 10.60
N HIS A 205 -3.68 -0.88 11.57
CA HIS A 205 -2.77 -0.91 12.73
C HIS A 205 -3.33 -1.67 13.94
N SER A 206 -4.53 -2.26 13.83
CA SER A 206 -5.13 -3.06 14.90
C SER A 206 -4.52 -4.46 14.98
N LYS A 207 -4.42 -4.98 16.20
CA LYS A 207 -4.18 -6.42 16.42
C LYS A 207 -5.36 -7.23 15.89
N ALA A 208 -5.12 -8.47 15.47
CA ALA A 208 -6.13 -9.35 14.87
C ALA A 208 -7.41 -9.51 15.71
N GLU A 209 -7.26 -9.49 17.03
CA GLU A 209 -8.33 -9.56 18.04
C GLU A 209 -9.19 -8.29 18.14
N ASN A 210 -8.68 -7.14 17.67
CA ASN A 210 -9.30 -5.82 17.76
C ASN A 210 -9.82 -5.28 16.43
N ILE A 211 -9.77 -6.09 15.36
CA ILE A 211 -10.31 -5.70 14.05
C ILE A 211 -11.84 -5.69 14.13
N ASP A 212 -12.43 -4.53 13.81
CA ASP A 212 -13.85 -4.29 13.82
C ASP A 212 -14.43 -4.50 12.41
N ARG A 213 -15.19 -5.59 12.24
CA ARG A 213 -15.80 -5.96 10.96
C ARG A 213 -16.87 -4.99 10.49
N GLU A 214 -17.62 -4.37 11.41
CA GLU A 214 -18.66 -3.41 11.03
C GLU A 214 -18.03 -2.10 10.56
N ARG A 215 -16.91 -1.69 11.17
CA ARG A 215 -16.09 -0.57 10.67
C ARG A 215 -15.49 -0.86 9.30
N ILE A 216 -15.01 -2.09 9.05
CA ILE A 216 -14.52 -2.48 7.71
C ILE A 216 -15.63 -2.38 6.67
N LYS A 217 -16.82 -2.93 6.93
CA LYS A 217 -17.97 -2.83 6.02
C LYS A 217 -18.34 -1.38 5.73
N LEU A 218 -18.38 -0.54 6.76
CA LEU A 218 -18.64 0.89 6.59
C LEU A 218 -17.58 1.56 5.71
N GLY A 219 -16.29 1.27 5.94
CA GLY A 219 -15.21 1.79 5.11
C GLY A 219 -15.31 1.35 3.65
N VAL A 220 -15.63 0.07 3.41
CA VAL A 220 -15.85 -0.46 2.05
C VAL A 220 -17.00 0.29 1.36
N GLN A 221 -18.14 0.44 2.03
CA GLN A 221 -19.28 1.18 1.49
C GLN A 221 -18.92 2.63 1.16
N ILE A 222 -18.25 3.33 2.08
CA ILE A 222 -17.81 4.72 1.84
C ILE A 222 -16.90 4.79 0.60
N ALA A 223 -15.99 3.85 0.46
CA ALA A 223 -15.05 3.84 -0.66
C ALA A 223 -15.75 3.55 -2.00
N GLU A 224 -16.69 2.60 -2.03
CA GLU A 224 -17.50 2.30 -3.22
C GLU A 224 -18.35 3.51 -3.65
N ASP A 225 -19.01 4.17 -2.70
CA ASP A 225 -19.82 5.38 -2.96
C ASP A 225 -18.95 6.52 -3.53
N LEU A 226 -17.76 6.73 -2.95
CA LEU A 226 -16.80 7.73 -3.44
C LEU A 226 -16.29 7.38 -4.84
N ILE A 227 -15.91 6.13 -5.11
CA ILE A 227 -15.44 5.70 -6.44
C ILE A 227 -16.53 5.93 -7.49
N GLN A 228 -17.78 5.59 -7.17
CA GLN A 228 -18.90 5.79 -8.09
C GLN A 228 -19.09 7.28 -8.41
N LYS A 229 -19.01 8.15 -7.41
CA LYS A 229 -19.14 9.61 -7.57
C LYS A 229 -17.96 10.25 -8.29
N LEU A 230 -16.73 9.82 -8.02
CA LEU A 230 -15.52 10.44 -8.60
C LEU A 230 -15.29 10.01 -10.06
N LYS A 231 -15.93 8.93 -10.52
CA LYS A 231 -15.89 8.47 -11.92
C LYS A 231 -17.01 9.04 -12.80
N SER A 232 -18.05 9.63 -12.21
CA SER A 232 -19.20 10.21 -12.93
C SER A 232 -18.92 11.64 -13.38
#